data_AF-A0A9X0R5M7-F1
#
_entry.id   AF-A0A9X0R5M7-F1
#
_cell.length_a   1.000
_cell.length_b   1.000
_cell.length_c   1.000
_cell.angle_alpha   90.00
_cell.angle_beta   90.00
_cell.angle_gamma   90.00
#
_symmetry.space_group_name_H-M   'P 1'
#
loop_
_entity.id
_entity.type
_entity.pdbx_description
1 polymer ?
#
loop_
_entity_poly.entity_id
_entity_poly.type
_entity_poly.pdbx_seq_one_letter_code
_entity_poly.pdbx_strand_id
1 'polypeptide(L)'
;VDRLTRSLSDFAKIVEVLDAQGASFVSITQQFNTTTSMGRLTLNMLLSFAQFEREVTGERIRDKIAASKRKGMWMGGSVPLGYEVQDRKLVVHGAEADLVQRLYRAYLDRGTVRLVQEWLAREAITGRGGRALGRGALFHLLQNRVYRGEVAHRGKVYPGEHKAIIDAGLWEAVQQRLAEGRAERKQGRNPSHPSLLAGMLTDPAGEAMVATHASKTGRRYRYYVSNRLITGTRDDHADALRLPAAALEQVVIRRIARFLTNGPELLDALRSAAVLPAEGADQRRILTAAQSLASRWHQQGHGMQRQTLLAFGGQVAVQRHEITIHLAPRRLVLQLGAKRLPAKRTGSDEGGGEDSRISLTEPVALRRAGREMALLVGSTVAADRSDPSLVRLVAKACALREALVSSKAPSLTGFAAEQGISQSYATRLVRLAWLAPDIVEAILDGRQPAGLTASKLMRDTRIPLDWPDQRKALGFV
;
A
#
# COMPACT_ATOMS: atom_id res chain seq x y z
N VAL A 1 -54.41 14.33 -14.63
CA VAL A 1 -53.30 13.71 -13.87
C VAL A 1 -53.73 12.42 -13.16
N ASP A 2 -54.87 12.38 -12.46
CA ASP A 2 -55.30 11.22 -11.64
C ASP A 2 -55.51 9.88 -12.38
N ARG A 3 -55.65 9.91 -13.72
CA ARG A 3 -55.70 8.70 -14.56
C ARG A 3 -54.33 8.07 -14.79
N LEU A 4 -53.25 8.82 -14.63
CA LEU A 4 -51.88 8.38 -14.90
C LEU A 4 -51.19 7.85 -13.64
N THR A 5 -51.38 8.52 -12.50
CA THR A 5 -50.81 8.11 -11.22
C THR A 5 -51.51 8.81 -10.05
N ARG A 6 -51.55 8.12 -8.90
CA ARG A 6 -51.99 8.69 -7.62
C ARG A 6 -50.83 9.31 -6.81
N SER A 7 -49.60 9.19 -7.31
CA SER A 7 -48.36 9.60 -6.64
C SER A 7 -47.74 10.76 -7.40
N LEU A 8 -47.67 11.93 -6.76
CA LEU A 8 -47.07 13.12 -7.37
C LEU A 8 -45.59 12.91 -7.73
N SER A 9 -44.87 12.09 -6.94
CA SER A 9 -43.48 11.77 -7.22
C SER A 9 -43.29 10.87 -8.43
N ASP A 10 -44.26 9.99 -8.70
CA ASP A 10 -44.22 9.17 -9.91
C ASP A 10 -44.65 9.99 -11.12
N PHE A 11 -45.59 10.94 -10.94
CA PHE A 11 -45.97 11.89 -11.97
C PHE A 11 -44.76 12.71 -12.43
N ALA A 12 -44.00 13.26 -11.49
CA ALA A 12 -42.81 14.05 -11.78
C ALA A 12 -41.75 13.25 -12.58
N LYS A 13 -41.46 12.02 -12.16
CA LYS A 13 -40.54 11.11 -12.89
C LYS A 13 -41.02 10.77 -14.30
N ILE A 14 -42.32 10.53 -14.47
CA ILE A 14 -42.91 10.23 -15.78
C ILE A 14 -42.74 11.45 -16.70
N VAL A 15 -42.98 12.66 -16.18
CA VAL A 15 -42.81 13.88 -16.98
C VAL A 15 -41.34 14.14 -17.32
N GLU A 16 -40.40 13.92 -16.39
CA GLU A 16 -38.95 14.00 -16.69
C GLU A 16 -38.55 13.08 -17.85
N VAL A 17 -39.06 11.84 -17.86
CA VAL A 17 -38.80 10.88 -18.95
C VAL A 17 -39.41 11.36 -20.27
N LEU A 18 -40.61 11.94 -20.25
CA LEU A 18 -41.26 12.48 -21.44
C LEU A 18 -40.52 13.70 -22.00
N ASP A 19 -40.11 14.64 -21.14
CA ASP A 19 -39.38 15.85 -21.54
C ASP A 19 -38.00 15.50 -22.12
N ALA A 20 -37.31 14.52 -21.54
CA ALA A 20 -36.05 14.00 -22.07
C ALA A 20 -36.17 13.38 -23.49
N GLN A 21 -37.38 12.94 -23.86
CA GLN A 21 -37.70 12.43 -25.20
C GLN A 21 -38.37 13.49 -26.09
N GLY A 22 -38.46 14.75 -25.66
CA GLY A 22 -39.11 15.84 -26.39
C GLY A 22 -40.64 15.72 -26.46
N ALA A 23 -41.25 14.85 -25.66
CA ALA A 23 -42.69 14.66 -25.61
C ALA A 23 -43.34 15.60 -24.60
N SER A 24 -44.48 16.21 -24.97
CA SER A 24 -45.23 17.12 -24.10
C SER A 24 -46.41 16.43 -23.45
N PHE A 25 -46.65 16.71 -22.18
CA PHE A 25 -47.80 16.21 -21.43
C PHE A 25 -48.89 17.27 -21.34
N VAL A 26 -50.11 16.91 -21.76
CA VAL A 26 -51.28 17.81 -21.75
C VAL A 26 -52.44 17.14 -21.01
N SER A 27 -52.98 17.83 -19.99
CA SER A 27 -54.16 17.39 -19.25
C SER A 27 -55.36 18.27 -19.59
N ILE A 28 -56.36 17.70 -20.28
CA ILE A 28 -57.55 18.39 -20.79
C ILE A 28 -58.36 19.06 -19.67
N THR A 29 -58.50 18.39 -18.52
CA THR A 29 -59.39 18.83 -17.43
C THR A 29 -58.73 19.73 -16.39
N GLN A 30 -57.39 19.84 -16.38
CA GLN A 30 -56.65 20.47 -15.28
C GLN A 30 -55.76 21.64 -15.75
N GLN A 31 -55.93 22.13 -16.99
CA GLN A 31 -55.11 23.19 -17.61
C GLN A 31 -53.59 23.01 -17.43
N PHE A 32 -53.12 21.76 -17.39
CA PHE A 32 -51.68 21.46 -17.35
C PHE A 32 -51.17 21.26 -18.76
N ASN A 33 -50.25 22.13 -19.19
CA ASN A 33 -49.58 22.02 -20.47
C ASN A 33 -48.08 22.31 -20.30
N THR A 34 -47.23 21.31 -20.51
CA THR A 34 -45.77 21.46 -20.39
C THR A 34 -45.16 22.33 -21.49
N THR A 35 -45.93 22.77 -22.50
CA THR A 35 -45.45 23.71 -23.53
C THR A 35 -45.57 25.18 -23.16
N THR A 36 -46.33 25.54 -22.11
CA THR A 36 -46.50 26.94 -21.69
C THR A 36 -45.59 27.29 -20.51
N SER A 37 -45.17 28.56 -20.41
CA SER A 37 -44.30 29.03 -19.31
C SER A 37 -44.94 28.80 -17.94
N MET A 38 -46.26 29.00 -17.83
CA MET A 38 -47.02 28.74 -16.60
C MET A 38 -47.08 27.24 -16.27
N GLY A 39 -47.29 26.37 -17.27
CA GLY A 39 -47.32 24.93 -17.05
C GLY A 39 -45.95 24.34 -16.69
N ARG A 40 -44.85 24.88 -17.25
CA ARG A 40 -43.47 24.55 -16.83
C ARG A 40 -43.18 25.00 -15.39
N LEU A 41 -43.65 26.19 -14.98
CA LEU A 41 -43.51 26.66 -13.60
C LEU A 41 -44.22 25.74 -12.60
N THR A 42 -45.48 25.40 -12.87
CA THR A 42 -46.24 24.50 -12.00
C THR A 42 -45.61 23.11 -11.94
N LEU A 43 -45.07 22.60 -13.05
CA LEU A 43 -44.32 21.34 -13.06
C LEU A 43 -43.11 21.38 -12.13
N ASN A 44 -42.27 22.42 -12.23
CA ASN A 44 -41.08 22.56 -11.40
C ASN A 44 -41.43 22.68 -9.91
N MET A 45 -42.54 23.34 -9.59
CA MET A 45 -43.07 23.41 -8.23
C MET A 45 -43.50 22.02 -7.71
N LEU A 46 -44.23 21.24 -8.52
CA LEU A 46 -44.64 19.88 -8.17
C LEU A 46 -43.44 18.93 -8.00
N LEU A 47 -42.41 19.08 -8.85
CA LEU A 47 -41.16 18.34 -8.72
C LEU A 47 -40.44 18.69 -7.42
N SER A 48 -40.37 19.97 -7.07
CA SER A 48 -39.78 20.44 -5.81
C SER A 48 -40.50 19.84 -4.60
N PHE A 49 -41.83 19.76 -4.62
CA PHE A 49 -42.61 19.10 -3.57
C PHE A 49 -42.36 17.59 -3.52
N ALA A 50 -42.30 16.92 -4.67
CA ALA A 50 -42.00 15.48 -4.72
C ALA A 50 -40.61 15.15 -4.17
N GLN A 51 -39.62 16.02 -4.42
CA GLN A 51 -38.29 15.91 -3.85
C GLN A 51 -38.32 16.15 -2.33
N PHE A 52 -38.97 17.23 -1.88
CA PHE A 52 -39.13 17.56 -0.47
C PHE A 52 -39.79 16.40 0.32
N GLU A 53 -40.90 15.85 -0.17
CA GLU A 53 -41.58 14.71 0.45
C GLU A 53 -40.69 13.47 0.54
N ARG A 54 -39.85 13.20 -0.46
CA ARG A 54 -38.88 12.10 -0.44
C ARG A 54 -37.82 12.32 0.63
N GLU A 55 -37.32 13.54 0.76
CA GLU A 55 -36.31 13.91 1.75
C GLU A 55 -36.88 13.79 3.17
N VAL A 56 -38.06 14.38 3.43
CA VAL A 56 -38.77 14.33 4.72
C VAL A 56 -39.16 12.90 5.09
N THR A 57 -39.63 12.10 4.13
CA THR A 57 -39.93 10.67 4.37
C THR A 57 -38.66 9.91 4.73
N GLY A 58 -37.55 10.18 4.04
CA GLY A 58 -36.24 9.60 4.36
C GLY A 58 -35.77 9.97 5.77
N GLU A 59 -35.92 11.23 6.17
CA GLU A 59 -35.64 11.70 7.53
C GLU A 59 -36.49 10.98 8.57
N ARG A 60 -37.80 10.95 8.38
CA ARG A 60 -38.74 10.29 9.29
C ARG A 60 -38.46 8.80 9.43
N ILE A 61 -38.10 8.10 8.34
CA ILE A 61 -37.70 6.69 8.40
C ILE A 61 -36.42 6.53 9.21
N ARG A 62 -35.41 7.38 9.01
CA ARG A 62 -34.17 7.37 9.79
C ARG A 62 -34.43 7.59 11.27
N ASP A 63 -35.32 8.52 11.62
CA ASP A 63 -35.69 8.80 13.02
C ASP A 63 -36.44 7.64 13.65
N LYS A 64 -37.38 7.01 12.92
CA LYS A 64 -38.06 5.79 13.38
C LYS A 64 -37.08 4.65 13.58
N ILE A 65 -36.10 4.46 12.68
CA ILE A 65 -35.04 3.45 12.85
C ILE A 65 -34.18 3.76 14.06
N ALA A 66 -33.77 5.01 14.25
CA ALA A 66 -32.98 5.43 15.40
C ALA A 66 -33.74 5.19 16.71
N ALA A 67 -35.02 5.61 16.78
CA ALA A 67 -35.88 5.38 17.93
C ALA A 67 -36.10 3.90 18.21
N SER A 68 -36.28 3.09 17.17
CA SER A 68 -36.47 1.64 17.30
C SER A 68 -35.21 0.92 17.78
N LYS A 69 -34.04 1.32 17.27
CA LYS A 69 -32.74 0.79 17.76
C LYS A 69 -32.45 1.22 19.19
N ARG A 70 -32.87 2.41 19.62
CA ARG A 70 -32.81 2.83 21.03
C ARG A 70 -33.65 1.96 21.95
N LYS A 71 -34.79 1.46 21.45
CA LYS A 71 -35.64 0.48 22.15
C LYS A 71 -35.07 -0.94 22.12
N GLY A 72 -33.92 -1.17 21.48
CA GLY A 72 -33.28 -2.48 21.42
C GLY A 72 -33.85 -3.44 20.35
N MET A 73 -34.75 -2.96 19.49
CA MET A 73 -35.40 -3.78 18.45
C MET A 73 -34.48 -4.05 17.25
N TRP A 74 -34.64 -5.21 16.62
CA TRP A 74 -33.91 -5.55 15.40
C TRP A 74 -34.55 -4.92 14.17
N MET A 75 -33.84 -3.98 13.53
CA MET A 75 -34.33 -3.20 12.39
C MET A 75 -33.90 -3.75 11.02
N GLY A 76 -33.62 -5.06 10.93
CA GLY A 76 -33.31 -5.76 9.68
C GLY A 76 -31.83 -5.77 9.29
N GLY A 77 -31.55 -6.33 8.10
CA GLY A 77 -30.21 -6.60 7.58
C GLY A 77 -29.88 -8.10 7.59
N SER A 78 -28.61 -8.43 7.34
CA SER A 78 -28.14 -9.82 7.45
C SER A 78 -28.19 -10.26 8.91
N VAL A 79 -28.87 -11.37 9.17
CA VAL A 79 -29.05 -11.91 10.51
C VAL A 79 -27.70 -12.45 11.02
N PRO A 80 -27.22 -12.01 12.20
CA PRO A 80 -25.97 -12.50 12.76
C PRO A 80 -26.03 -14.02 13.04
N LEU A 81 -24.91 -14.70 12.80
CA LEU A 81 -24.75 -16.12 13.13
C LEU A 81 -25.08 -16.35 14.61
N GLY A 82 -25.81 -17.40 14.96
CA GLY A 82 -26.22 -17.65 16.36
C GLY A 82 -27.59 -17.08 16.72
N TYR A 83 -28.20 -16.30 15.83
CA TYR A 83 -29.54 -15.74 16.03
C TYR A 83 -30.47 -16.01 14.85
N GLU A 84 -31.76 -16.12 15.12
CA GLU A 84 -32.84 -16.11 14.15
C GLU A 84 -33.76 -14.91 14.39
N VAL A 85 -34.49 -14.48 13.37
CA VAL A 85 -35.44 -13.37 13.51
C VAL A 85 -36.84 -13.95 13.68
N GLN A 86 -37.47 -13.68 14.81
CA GLN A 86 -38.87 -13.95 15.08
C GLN A 86 -39.52 -12.65 15.55
N ASP A 87 -40.61 -12.22 14.92
CA ASP A 87 -41.35 -10.98 15.26
C ASP A 87 -40.47 -9.72 15.39
N ARG A 88 -39.49 -9.56 14.51
CA ARG A 88 -38.48 -8.47 14.53
C ARG A 88 -37.60 -8.47 15.80
N LYS A 89 -37.47 -9.60 16.47
CA LYS A 89 -36.54 -9.83 17.58
C LYS A 89 -35.53 -10.90 17.20
N LEU A 90 -34.30 -10.75 17.69
CA LEU A 90 -33.28 -11.78 17.55
C LEU A 90 -33.46 -12.82 18.67
N VAL A 91 -33.73 -14.06 18.28
CA VAL A 91 -33.86 -15.22 19.17
C VAL A 91 -32.64 -16.10 19.00
N VAL A 92 -32.13 -16.68 20.08
CA VAL A 92 -30.89 -17.49 20.04
C VAL A 92 -31.16 -18.81 19.32
N HIS A 93 -30.33 -19.12 18.32
CA HIS A 93 -30.30 -20.41 17.65
C HIS A 93 -29.16 -21.26 18.22
N GLY A 94 -29.48 -22.24 19.06
CA GLY A 94 -28.53 -22.96 19.93
C GLY A 94 -27.27 -23.47 19.23
N ALA A 95 -27.43 -24.27 18.17
CA ALA A 95 -26.28 -24.87 17.48
C ALA A 95 -25.33 -23.82 16.86
N GLU A 96 -25.87 -22.71 16.36
CA GLU A 96 -25.05 -21.62 15.81
C GLU A 96 -24.46 -20.75 16.94
N ALA A 97 -25.17 -20.59 18.04
CA ALA A 97 -24.70 -19.87 19.21
C ALA A 97 -23.48 -20.57 19.84
N ASP A 98 -23.51 -21.90 19.91
CA ASP A 98 -22.38 -22.71 20.36
C ASP A 98 -21.15 -22.53 19.46
N LEU A 99 -21.36 -22.49 18.14
CA LEU A 99 -20.30 -22.18 17.18
C LEU A 99 -19.71 -20.79 17.42
N VAL A 100 -20.53 -19.77 17.66
CA VAL A 100 -20.06 -18.42 17.99
C VAL A 100 -19.23 -18.44 19.27
N GLN A 101 -19.68 -19.10 20.34
CA GLN A 101 -18.89 -19.20 21.57
C GLN A 101 -17.56 -19.92 21.35
N ARG A 102 -17.55 -21.02 20.58
CA ARG A 102 -16.33 -21.76 20.21
C ARG A 102 -15.36 -20.87 19.43
N LEU A 103 -15.85 -20.01 18.53
CA LEU A 103 -15.02 -19.07 17.78
C LEU A 103 -14.34 -18.04 18.69
N TYR A 104 -15.06 -17.51 19.69
CA TYR A 104 -14.49 -16.57 20.66
C TYR A 104 -13.38 -17.23 21.48
N ARG A 105 -13.63 -18.42 22.03
CA ARG A 105 -12.63 -19.19 22.79
C ARG A 105 -11.43 -19.57 21.92
N ALA A 106 -11.67 -20.10 20.72
CA ALA A 106 -10.61 -20.47 19.80
C ALA A 106 -9.71 -19.29 19.41
N TYR A 107 -10.26 -18.07 19.32
CA TYR A 107 -9.47 -16.86 19.09
C TYR A 107 -8.56 -16.52 20.26
N LEU A 108 -9.04 -16.65 21.50
CA LEU A 108 -8.19 -16.46 22.69
C LEU A 108 -7.06 -17.50 22.75
N ASP A 109 -7.38 -18.77 22.47
CA ASP A 109 -6.40 -19.86 22.53
C ASP A 109 -5.32 -19.74 21.44
N ARG A 110 -5.73 -19.47 20.20
CA ARG A 110 -4.83 -19.46 19.02
C ARG A 110 -4.17 -18.11 18.80
N GLY A 111 -4.80 -17.06 19.28
CA GLY A 111 -4.27 -15.71 19.30
C GLY A 111 -4.31 -14.89 18.02
N THR A 112 -4.51 -15.51 16.86
CA THR A 112 -4.67 -14.79 15.60
C THR A 112 -5.85 -15.32 14.78
N VAL A 113 -6.54 -14.43 14.07
CA VAL A 113 -7.66 -14.79 13.19
C VAL A 113 -7.22 -15.77 12.08
N ARG A 114 -5.97 -15.69 11.61
CA ARG A 114 -5.41 -16.65 10.63
C ARG A 114 -5.42 -18.07 11.18
N LEU A 115 -4.94 -18.26 12.41
CA LEU A 115 -4.89 -19.58 13.05
C LEU A 115 -6.29 -20.12 13.35
N VAL A 116 -7.26 -19.24 13.65
CA VAL A 116 -8.68 -19.62 13.74
C VAL A 116 -9.20 -20.08 12.38
N GLN A 117 -8.91 -19.37 11.29
CA GLN A 117 -9.33 -19.74 9.94
C GLN A 117 -8.72 -21.09 9.50
N GLU A 118 -7.45 -21.34 9.80
CA GLU A 118 -6.78 -22.62 9.54
C GLU A 118 -7.36 -23.77 10.36
N TRP A 119 -7.80 -23.49 11.58
CA TRP A 119 -8.51 -24.47 12.40
C TRP A 119 -9.90 -24.78 11.83
N LEU A 120 -10.67 -23.76 11.43
CA LEU A 120 -11.97 -23.96 10.79
C LEU A 120 -11.86 -24.81 9.52
N ALA A 121 -10.85 -24.56 8.69
CA ALA A 121 -10.60 -25.33 7.48
C ALA A 121 -10.24 -26.79 7.77
N ARG A 122 -9.41 -27.04 8.80
CA ARG A 122 -9.01 -28.41 9.21
C ARG A 122 -10.16 -29.22 9.76
N GLU A 123 -11.03 -28.59 10.56
CA GLU A 123 -12.19 -29.24 11.19
C GLU A 123 -13.43 -29.25 10.30
N ALA A 124 -13.33 -28.76 9.05
CA ALA A 124 -14.45 -28.59 8.13
C ALA A 124 -15.65 -27.81 8.72
N ILE A 125 -15.38 -26.84 9.60
CA ILE A 125 -16.42 -26.03 10.25
C ILE A 125 -16.79 -24.85 9.35
N THR A 126 -18.06 -24.78 8.98
CA THR A 126 -18.63 -23.71 8.15
C THR A 126 -19.59 -22.83 8.93
N GLY A 127 -19.81 -21.60 8.45
CA GLY A 127 -20.87 -20.72 8.94
C GLY A 127 -22.23 -21.08 8.33
N ARG A 128 -23.19 -20.15 8.48
CA ARG A 128 -24.57 -20.32 7.98
C ARG A 128 -24.60 -20.65 6.48
N GLY A 129 -25.36 -21.68 6.13
CA GLY A 129 -25.55 -22.13 4.74
C GLY A 129 -24.31 -22.80 4.13
N GLY A 130 -23.43 -23.39 4.94
CA GLY A 130 -22.25 -24.13 4.46
C GLY A 130 -21.11 -23.25 3.96
N ARG A 131 -21.17 -21.92 4.17
CA ARG A 131 -20.17 -20.98 3.67
C ARG A 131 -18.97 -20.90 4.61
N ALA A 132 -17.76 -20.89 4.03
CA ALA A 132 -16.53 -20.67 4.79
C ALA A 132 -16.50 -19.27 5.42
N LEU A 133 -16.06 -19.20 6.68
CA LEU A 133 -15.89 -17.93 7.40
C LEU A 133 -14.55 -17.30 7.00
N GLY A 134 -14.59 -16.35 6.07
CA GLY A 134 -13.40 -15.59 5.67
C GLY A 134 -12.89 -14.67 6.76
N ARG A 135 -11.62 -14.23 6.64
CA ARG A 135 -10.95 -13.33 7.60
C ARG A 135 -11.79 -12.10 7.98
N GLY A 136 -12.38 -11.41 7.00
CA GLY A 136 -13.19 -10.21 7.26
C GLY A 136 -14.45 -10.51 8.08
N ALA A 137 -15.13 -11.63 7.77
CA ALA A 137 -16.30 -12.08 8.50
C ALA A 137 -15.95 -12.44 9.97
N LEU A 138 -14.80 -13.08 10.20
CA LEU A 138 -14.32 -13.39 11.55
C LEU A 138 -14.01 -12.13 12.37
N PHE A 139 -13.35 -11.12 11.78
CA PHE A 139 -13.12 -9.84 12.47
C PHE A 139 -14.44 -9.14 12.81
N HIS A 140 -15.36 -9.08 11.85
CA HIS A 140 -16.68 -8.48 12.08
C HIS A 140 -17.43 -9.24 13.19
N LEU A 141 -17.42 -10.58 13.18
CA LEU A 141 -18.05 -11.41 14.19
C LEU A 141 -17.47 -11.13 15.58
N LEU A 142 -16.15 -11.17 15.74
CA LEU A 142 -15.47 -10.96 17.04
C LEU A 142 -15.67 -9.54 17.61
N GLN A 143 -15.99 -8.55 16.77
CA GLN A 143 -16.21 -7.16 17.14
C GLN A 143 -17.69 -6.77 17.23
N ASN A 144 -18.61 -7.66 16.85
CA ASN A 144 -20.03 -7.33 16.78
C ASN A 144 -20.69 -7.37 18.15
N ARG A 145 -21.05 -6.19 18.67
CA ARG A 145 -21.69 -6.01 19.98
C ARG A 145 -23.06 -6.69 20.11
N VAL A 146 -23.68 -7.10 19.01
CA VAL A 146 -24.91 -7.91 19.06
C VAL A 146 -24.73 -9.16 19.93
N TYR A 147 -23.55 -9.79 19.92
CA TYR A 147 -23.31 -10.98 20.76
C TYR A 147 -23.32 -10.72 22.27
N ARG A 148 -23.20 -9.46 22.69
CA ARG A 148 -23.33 -8.97 24.06
C ARG A 148 -24.77 -8.61 24.46
N GLY A 149 -25.75 -8.81 23.57
CA GLY A 149 -27.12 -8.35 23.82
C GLY A 149 -27.28 -6.85 23.57
N GLU A 150 -26.41 -6.23 22.75
CA GLU A 150 -26.40 -4.78 22.52
C GLU A 150 -26.75 -4.42 21.07
N VAL A 151 -27.30 -3.23 20.85
CA VAL A 151 -27.59 -2.67 19.53
C VAL A 151 -26.83 -1.35 19.36
N ALA A 152 -25.95 -1.29 18.37
CA ALA A 152 -25.18 -0.09 18.05
C ALA A 152 -25.84 0.76 16.95
N HIS A 153 -25.87 2.08 17.14
CA HIS A 153 -26.33 3.04 16.14
C HIS A 153 -25.60 4.39 16.26
N ARG A 154 -24.96 4.83 15.17
CA ARG A 154 -24.22 6.11 15.08
C ARG A 154 -23.26 6.34 16.27
N GLY A 155 -22.48 5.31 16.61
CA GLY A 155 -21.49 5.34 17.70
C GLY A 155 -22.08 5.19 19.12
N LYS A 156 -23.39 5.26 19.30
CA LYS A 156 -24.06 4.97 20.56
C LYS A 156 -24.46 3.50 20.65
N VAL A 157 -24.42 2.94 21.85
CA VAL A 157 -24.75 1.55 22.13
C VAL A 157 -25.93 1.52 23.09
N TYR A 158 -26.92 0.68 22.80
CA TYR A 158 -28.15 0.53 23.59
C TYR A 158 -28.33 -0.94 23.98
N PRO A 159 -28.99 -1.24 25.10
CA PRO A 159 -29.40 -2.61 25.41
C PRO A 159 -30.37 -3.12 24.33
N GLY A 160 -30.10 -4.31 23.80
CA GLY A 160 -30.96 -5.01 22.86
C GLY A 160 -32.03 -5.82 23.58
N GLU A 161 -33.13 -6.13 22.87
CA GLU A 161 -34.17 -7.04 23.39
C GLU A 161 -33.76 -8.51 23.34
N HIS A 162 -32.65 -8.83 22.66
CA HIS A 162 -32.19 -10.19 22.47
C HIS A 162 -31.21 -10.65 23.54
N LYS A 163 -31.23 -11.94 23.84
CA LYS A 163 -30.32 -12.54 24.83
C LYS A 163 -28.88 -12.54 24.31
N ALA A 164 -27.93 -12.18 25.16
CA ALA A 164 -26.51 -12.29 24.86
C ALA A 164 -26.09 -13.76 24.70
N ILE A 165 -25.27 -14.04 23.68
CA ILE A 165 -24.63 -15.37 23.48
C ILE A 165 -23.25 -15.39 24.14
N ILE A 166 -22.62 -14.23 24.32
CA ILE A 166 -21.25 -14.09 24.83
C ILE A 166 -21.25 -13.32 26.15
N ASP A 167 -20.59 -13.90 27.15
CA ASP A 167 -20.39 -13.29 28.46
C ASP A 167 -19.45 -12.06 28.43
N ALA A 168 -19.55 -11.21 29.43
CA ALA A 168 -18.79 -9.96 29.53
C ALA A 168 -17.30 -10.22 29.57
N GLY A 169 -16.85 -11.17 30.40
CA GLY A 169 -15.44 -11.48 30.57
C GLY A 169 -14.82 -12.05 29.28
N LEU A 170 -15.54 -12.95 28.61
CA LEU A 170 -15.08 -13.52 27.34
C LEU A 170 -14.98 -12.45 26.25
N TRP A 171 -15.96 -11.55 26.18
CA TRP A 171 -15.97 -10.44 25.23
C TRP A 171 -14.80 -9.47 25.47
N GLU A 172 -14.62 -9.03 26.71
CA GLU A 172 -13.58 -8.07 27.10
C GLU A 172 -12.19 -8.64 26.82
N ALA A 173 -11.93 -9.90 27.17
CA ALA A 173 -10.67 -10.56 26.86
C ALA A 173 -10.37 -10.58 25.35
N VAL A 174 -11.40 -10.84 24.52
CA VAL A 174 -11.25 -10.80 23.05
C VAL A 174 -10.98 -9.38 22.55
N GLN A 175 -11.69 -8.37 23.05
CA GLN A 175 -11.48 -6.98 22.64
C GLN A 175 -10.09 -6.48 23.04
N GLN A 176 -9.62 -6.81 24.24
CA GLN A 176 -8.29 -6.48 24.73
C GLN A 176 -7.23 -7.09 23.80
N ARG A 177 -7.34 -8.39 23.50
CA ARG A 177 -6.40 -9.07 22.60
C ARG A 177 -6.39 -8.46 21.18
N LEU A 178 -7.56 -8.08 20.67
CA LEU A 178 -7.68 -7.37 19.39
C LEU A 178 -7.04 -5.98 19.42
N ALA A 179 -7.07 -5.29 20.57
CA ALA A 179 -6.41 -4.00 20.76
C ALA A 179 -4.88 -4.15 20.85
N GLU A 180 -4.38 -5.12 21.62
CA GLU A 180 -2.96 -5.44 21.74
C GLU A 180 -2.34 -5.78 20.37
N GLY A 181 -2.98 -6.66 19.59
CA GLY A 181 -2.51 -6.99 18.25
C GLY A 181 -2.51 -5.80 17.27
N ARG A 182 -3.31 -4.75 17.52
CA ARG A 182 -3.24 -3.49 16.75
C ARG A 182 -2.05 -2.64 17.19
N ALA A 183 -1.79 -2.53 18.49
CA ALA A 183 -0.64 -1.82 19.04
C ALA A 183 0.69 -2.48 18.62
N GLU A 184 0.76 -3.82 18.65
CA GLU A 184 1.95 -4.57 18.22
C GLU A 184 2.24 -4.43 16.72
N ARG A 185 1.20 -4.36 15.87
CA ARG A 185 1.39 -4.05 14.44
C ARG A 185 1.90 -2.62 14.23
N LYS A 186 1.40 -1.67 15.02
CA LYS A 186 1.90 -0.29 15.04
C LYS A 186 3.37 -0.24 15.50
N GLN A 187 3.78 -1.16 16.37
CA GLN A 187 5.14 -1.31 16.88
C GLN A 187 6.03 -2.29 16.08
N GLY A 188 5.50 -2.93 15.03
CA GLY A 188 6.28 -3.64 14.01
C GLY A 188 6.94 -4.96 14.45
N ARG A 189 6.29 -5.80 15.27
CA ARG A 189 6.88 -7.08 15.70
C ARG A 189 6.76 -8.20 14.65
N ASN A 190 7.87 -8.42 13.94
CA ASN A 190 8.41 -9.60 13.24
C ASN A 190 7.55 -10.44 12.27
N PRO A 191 7.93 -10.45 10.99
CA PRO A 191 8.14 -11.67 10.20
C PRO A 191 9.63 -12.04 10.14
N SER A 192 9.93 -13.33 9.90
CA SER A 192 11.25 -13.97 9.71
C SER A 192 12.29 -13.18 8.86
N HIS A 193 11.86 -12.18 8.08
CA HIS A 193 12.73 -11.23 7.39
C HIS A 193 12.19 -9.79 7.54
N PRO A 194 12.54 -9.06 8.61
CA PRO A 194 12.09 -7.69 8.78
C PRO A 194 12.64 -6.79 7.66
N SER A 195 11.82 -5.83 7.24
CA SER A 195 12.26 -4.70 6.44
C SER A 195 13.05 -3.74 7.33
N LEU A 196 14.30 -3.44 6.95
CA LEU A 196 15.27 -2.70 7.79
C LEU A 196 14.66 -1.37 8.26
N LEU A 197 14.01 -0.66 7.34
CA LEU A 197 13.48 0.69 7.52
C LEU A 197 11.96 0.69 7.78
N ALA A 198 11.37 -0.45 8.09
CA ALA A 198 9.94 -0.54 8.39
C ALA A 198 9.58 0.34 9.61
N GLY A 199 8.69 1.30 9.37
CA GLY A 199 8.24 2.29 10.36
C GLY A 199 9.18 3.49 10.54
N MET A 200 10.23 3.62 9.73
CA MET A 200 11.18 4.74 9.78
C MET A 200 11.11 5.66 8.57
N LEU A 201 10.41 5.27 7.50
CA LEU A 201 10.41 5.96 6.21
C LEU A 201 9.25 6.93 6.06
N THR A 202 9.54 8.13 5.56
CA THR A 202 8.57 9.08 5.05
C THR A 202 8.80 9.38 3.57
N ASP A 203 7.72 9.69 2.86
CA ASP A 203 7.74 10.06 1.45
C ASP A 203 7.87 11.59 1.26
N PRO A 204 7.91 12.11 0.02
CA PRO A 204 8.04 13.55 -0.24
C PRO A 204 6.92 14.41 0.36
N ALA A 205 5.74 13.83 0.61
CA ALA A 205 4.61 14.51 1.24
C ALA A 205 4.68 14.43 2.79
N GLY A 206 5.72 13.82 3.35
CA GLY A 206 5.89 13.60 4.78
C GLY A 206 5.07 12.44 5.33
N GLU A 207 4.41 11.64 4.47
CA GLU A 207 3.60 10.51 4.92
C GLU A 207 4.45 9.26 5.14
N ALA A 208 4.07 8.46 6.14
CA ALA A 208 4.76 7.22 6.44
C ALA A 208 4.65 6.22 5.28
N MET A 209 5.79 5.65 4.87
CA MET A 209 5.85 4.58 3.87
C MET A 209 5.69 3.20 4.52
N VAL A 210 5.06 2.28 3.80
CA VAL A 210 4.79 0.92 4.26
C VAL A 210 5.68 -0.08 3.53
N ALA A 211 6.26 -1.00 4.28
CA ALA A 211 6.99 -2.14 3.71
C ALA A 211 5.99 -3.14 3.11
N THR A 212 6.13 -3.41 1.81
CA THR A 212 5.31 -4.38 1.07
C THR A 212 6.19 -5.39 0.34
N HIS A 213 5.58 -6.45 -0.20
CA HIS A 213 6.29 -7.42 -1.01
C HIS A 213 5.39 -7.94 -2.14
N ALA A 214 6.03 -8.37 -3.23
CA ALA A 214 5.40 -9.13 -4.30
C ALA A 214 6.17 -10.43 -4.51
N SER A 215 5.47 -11.50 -4.86
CA SER A 215 6.09 -12.78 -5.19
C SER A 215 5.83 -13.11 -6.65
N LYS A 216 6.89 -13.38 -7.42
CA LYS A 216 6.79 -13.80 -8.82
C LYS A 216 7.75 -14.96 -9.04
N THR A 217 7.27 -16.05 -9.65
CA THR A 217 8.06 -17.25 -9.99
C THR A 217 8.94 -17.73 -8.82
N GLY A 218 8.36 -17.86 -7.62
CA GLY A 218 9.07 -18.30 -6.40
C GLY A 218 10.01 -17.27 -5.77
N ARG A 219 10.30 -16.14 -6.45
CA ARG A 219 11.16 -15.07 -5.92
C ARG A 219 10.33 -13.98 -5.26
N ARG A 220 10.72 -13.59 -4.05
CA ARG A 220 10.09 -12.50 -3.28
C ARG A 220 10.84 -11.18 -3.51
N TYR A 221 10.12 -10.17 -3.94
CA TYR A 221 10.58 -8.79 -4.13
C TYR A 221 10.01 -7.92 -3.02
N ARG A 222 10.84 -7.07 -2.42
CA ARG A 222 10.48 -6.20 -1.28
C ARG A 222 10.49 -4.74 -1.71
N TYR A 223 9.53 -3.98 -1.21
CA TYR A 223 9.34 -2.58 -1.56
C TYR A 223 8.97 -1.73 -0.35
N TYR A 224 9.26 -0.44 -0.43
CA TYR A 224 8.65 0.60 0.39
C TYR A 224 7.71 1.41 -0.49
N VAL A 225 6.47 1.59 -0.04
CA VAL A 225 5.40 2.19 -0.83
C VAL A 225 4.72 3.28 -0.02
N SER A 226 4.51 4.46 -0.62
CA SER A 226 3.69 5.53 -0.05
C SER A 226 2.29 4.99 0.26
N ASN A 227 1.74 5.35 1.43
CA ASN A 227 0.48 4.80 1.92
C ASN A 227 -0.68 5.00 0.91
N ARG A 228 -0.69 6.14 0.20
CA ARG A 228 -1.68 6.48 -0.84
C ARG A 228 -1.73 5.49 -2.02
N LEU A 229 -0.61 4.83 -2.36
CA LEU A 229 -0.56 3.82 -3.44
C LEU A 229 -0.96 2.41 -2.98
N ILE A 230 -1.33 2.22 -1.72
CA ILE A 230 -1.81 0.92 -1.22
C ILE A 230 -3.27 0.72 -1.59
N THR A 231 -4.08 1.77 -1.49
CA THR A 231 -5.53 1.75 -1.75
C THR A 231 -5.93 2.51 -3.01
N GLY A 232 -5.12 3.47 -3.47
CA GLY A 232 -5.39 4.30 -4.65
C GLY A 232 -4.56 3.93 -5.87
N THR A 233 -4.82 4.62 -6.99
CA THR A 233 -3.99 4.51 -8.19
C THR A 233 -2.99 5.66 -8.25
N ARG A 234 -1.96 5.54 -9.09
CA ARG A 234 -0.95 6.60 -9.23
C ARG A 234 -1.50 7.83 -9.97
N ASP A 235 -2.53 7.66 -10.80
CA ASP A 235 -3.13 8.77 -11.55
C ASP A 235 -3.73 9.82 -10.59
N ASP A 236 -4.11 9.38 -9.40
CA ASP A 236 -4.62 10.22 -8.32
C ASP A 236 -3.49 10.88 -7.47
N HIS A 237 -2.26 10.36 -7.54
CA HIS A 237 -1.17 10.68 -6.62
C HIS A 237 0.23 10.67 -7.31
N ALA A 238 0.53 11.73 -8.07
CA ALA A 238 1.76 11.84 -8.88
C ALA A 238 3.08 11.82 -8.07
N ASP A 239 3.03 12.20 -6.79
CA ASP A 239 4.18 12.28 -5.88
C ASP A 239 4.43 11.02 -5.05
N ALA A 240 3.51 10.06 -5.11
CA ALA A 240 3.62 8.85 -4.33
C ALA A 240 4.68 7.91 -4.92
N LEU A 241 5.46 7.26 -4.05
CA LEU A 241 6.64 6.48 -4.43
C LEU A 241 6.46 4.98 -4.18
N ARG A 242 7.10 4.18 -5.04
CA ARG A 242 7.31 2.74 -4.87
C ARG A 242 8.78 2.43 -5.11
N LEU A 243 9.51 2.12 -4.05
CA LEU A 243 10.96 1.99 -4.03
C LEU A 243 11.38 0.54 -3.73
N PRO A 244 12.33 -0.04 -4.48
CA PRO A 244 12.94 -1.33 -4.16
C PRO A 244 13.63 -1.26 -2.79
N ALA A 245 13.21 -2.13 -1.87
CA ALA A 245 13.71 -2.11 -0.50
C ALA A 245 15.22 -2.34 -0.45
N ALA A 246 15.74 -3.32 -1.20
CA ALA A 246 17.16 -3.64 -1.18
C ALA A 246 18.05 -2.46 -1.59
N ALA A 247 17.67 -1.71 -2.62
CA ALA A 247 18.45 -0.56 -3.08
C ALA A 247 18.46 0.55 -2.03
N LEU A 248 17.28 0.92 -1.51
CA LEU A 248 17.13 1.96 -0.49
C LEU A 248 17.86 1.59 0.81
N GLU A 249 17.69 0.37 1.28
CA GLU A 249 18.37 -0.15 2.49
C GLU A 249 19.89 -0.07 2.32
N GLN A 250 20.42 -0.39 1.14
CA GLN A 250 21.85 -0.33 0.87
C GLN A 250 22.41 1.10 0.84
N VAL A 251 21.61 2.11 0.46
CA VAL A 251 21.99 3.53 0.58
C VAL A 251 22.14 3.91 2.04
N VAL A 252 21.11 3.60 2.84
CA VAL A 252 21.10 3.92 4.28
C VAL A 252 22.24 3.22 5.00
N ILE A 253 22.42 1.92 4.75
CA ILE A 253 23.51 1.13 5.34
C ILE A 253 24.88 1.74 5.00
N ARG A 254 25.13 2.08 3.73
CA ARG A 254 26.41 2.67 3.30
C ARG A 254 26.63 4.06 3.91
N ARG A 255 25.60 4.89 3.97
CA ARG A 255 25.73 6.24 4.54
C ARG A 255 26.03 6.22 6.03
N ILE A 256 25.34 5.37 6.79
CA ILE A 256 25.62 5.18 8.22
C ILE A 256 27.05 4.68 8.44
N ALA A 257 27.51 3.70 7.64
CA ALA A 257 28.88 3.20 7.73
C ALA A 257 29.92 4.32 7.48
N ARG A 258 29.71 5.12 6.43
CA ARG A 258 30.56 6.27 6.08
C ARG A 258 30.62 7.28 7.24
N PHE A 259 29.46 7.64 7.78
CA PHE A 259 29.35 8.57 8.90
C PHE A 259 30.06 8.06 10.16
N LEU A 260 29.90 6.78 10.51
CA LEU A 260 30.56 6.18 11.68
C LEU A 260 32.08 6.01 11.51
N THR A 261 32.56 5.91 10.28
CA THR A 261 34.00 5.77 9.98
C THR A 261 34.69 7.13 9.84
N ASN A 262 33.94 8.17 9.47
CA ASN A 262 34.44 9.53 9.32
C ASN A 262 34.45 10.25 10.68
N GLY A 263 35.50 10.02 11.47
CA GLY A 263 35.67 10.63 12.80
C GLY A 263 35.48 12.15 12.83
N PRO A 264 36.10 12.93 11.92
CA PRO A 264 35.89 14.38 11.83
C PRO A 264 34.41 14.77 11.63
N GLU A 265 33.72 14.15 10.68
CA GLU A 265 32.29 14.39 10.40
C GLU A 265 31.41 14.03 11.60
N LEU A 266 31.70 12.91 12.27
CA LEU A 266 30.97 12.49 13.47
C LEU A 266 31.15 13.52 14.61
N LEU A 267 32.39 13.90 14.94
CA LEU A 267 32.65 14.85 16.02
C LEU A 267 32.05 16.23 15.74
N ASP A 268 32.09 16.68 14.48
CA ASP A 268 31.51 17.95 14.07
C ASP A 268 29.97 17.94 14.17
N ALA A 269 29.33 16.85 13.75
CA ALA A 269 27.88 16.66 13.91
C ALA A 269 27.46 16.64 15.40
N LEU A 270 28.24 15.99 16.26
CA LEU A 270 27.99 15.97 17.71
C LEU A 270 28.21 17.33 18.38
N ARG A 271 29.21 18.09 17.91
CA ARG A 271 29.50 19.45 18.37
C ARG A 271 28.37 20.40 17.99
N SER A 272 27.94 20.37 16.73
CA SER A 272 26.83 21.17 16.20
C SER A 272 25.53 20.88 16.94
N ALA A 273 25.30 19.63 17.33
CA ALA A 273 24.16 19.23 18.13
C ALA A 273 24.33 19.47 19.65
N ALA A 274 25.42 20.10 20.10
CA ALA A 274 25.73 20.38 21.50
C ALA A 274 25.68 19.15 22.43
N VAL A 275 26.05 17.97 21.92
CA VAL A 275 26.09 16.70 22.68
C VAL A 275 27.48 16.07 22.75
N LEU A 276 28.49 16.71 22.17
CA LEU A 276 29.87 16.25 22.23
C LEU A 276 30.39 16.30 23.70
N PRO A 277 30.94 15.20 24.26
CA PRO A 277 31.54 15.24 25.58
C PRO A 277 32.73 16.21 25.66
N ALA A 278 32.89 16.89 26.80
CA ALA A 278 33.99 17.83 27.03
C ALA A 278 35.35 17.12 27.19
N GLU A 279 35.37 15.91 27.75
CA GLU A 279 36.59 15.16 28.01
C GLU A 279 37.11 14.43 26.75
N GLY A 280 38.38 14.63 26.41
CA GLY A 280 39.01 13.97 25.25
C GLY A 280 39.02 12.44 25.36
N ALA A 281 39.04 11.88 26.58
CA ALA A 281 38.94 10.44 26.81
C ALA A 281 37.59 9.87 26.32
N ASP A 282 36.48 10.57 26.56
CA ASP A 282 35.15 10.16 26.11
C ASP A 282 35.00 10.33 24.60
N GLN A 283 35.58 11.38 24.01
CA GLN A 283 35.61 11.55 22.55
C GLN A 283 36.36 10.39 21.87
N ARG A 284 37.51 9.96 22.42
CA ARG A 284 38.27 8.82 21.92
C ARG A 284 37.50 7.50 22.04
N ARG A 285 36.75 7.31 23.14
CA ARG A 285 35.85 6.15 23.31
C ARG A 285 34.76 6.12 22.24
N ILE A 286 34.10 7.26 21.98
CA ILE A 286 33.07 7.38 20.95
C ILE A 286 33.62 7.00 19.57
N LEU A 287 34.78 7.55 19.19
CA LEU A 287 35.43 7.21 17.91
C LEU A 287 35.74 5.72 17.80
N THR A 288 36.29 5.12 18.87
CA THR A 288 36.62 3.69 18.91
C THR A 288 35.36 2.81 18.79
N ALA A 289 34.29 3.19 19.49
CA ALA A 289 33.01 2.50 19.43
C ALA A 289 32.35 2.64 18.03
N ALA A 290 32.43 3.82 17.42
CA ALA A 290 31.91 4.09 16.08
C ALA A 290 32.64 3.23 15.03
N GLN A 291 33.98 3.17 15.08
CA GLN A 291 34.79 2.33 14.21
C GLN A 291 34.45 0.83 14.38
N SER A 292 34.29 0.39 15.64
CA SER A 292 33.96 -1.01 15.97
C SER A 292 32.54 -1.41 15.56
N LEU A 293 31.61 -0.45 15.54
CA LEU A 293 30.27 -0.66 15.01
C LEU A 293 30.29 -0.68 13.48
N ALA A 294 31.00 0.25 12.84
CA ALA A 294 31.12 0.34 11.38
C ALA A 294 31.71 -0.94 10.78
N SER A 295 32.74 -1.53 11.40
CA SER A 295 33.38 -2.76 10.92
C SER A 295 32.44 -3.97 10.88
N ARG A 296 31.52 -4.07 11.86
CA ARG A 296 30.52 -5.15 11.92
C ARG A 296 29.22 -4.80 11.19
N TRP A 297 28.99 -3.53 10.85
CA TRP A 297 27.73 -3.03 10.32
C TRP A 297 27.26 -3.73 9.04
N HIS A 298 28.17 -3.96 8.09
CA HIS A 298 27.85 -4.65 6.83
C HIS A 298 27.64 -6.15 6.99
N GLN A 299 28.19 -6.76 8.03
CA GLN A 299 28.10 -8.20 8.31
C GLN A 299 26.88 -8.55 9.17
N GLN A 300 26.26 -7.55 9.81
CA GLN A 300 25.03 -7.72 10.58
C GLN A 300 23.83 -7.99 9.65
N GLY A 301 22.98 -8.94 10.06
CA GLY A 301 21.68 -9.13 9.41
C GLY A 301 20.75 -7.93 9.61
N HIS A 302 19.77 -7.76 8.71
CA HIS A 302 18.85 -6.60 8.71
C HIS A 302 18.09 -6.42 10.04
N GLY A 303 17.86 -7.48 10.81
CA GLY A 303 17.25 -7.40 12.14
C GLY A 303 18.09 -6.62 13.16
N MET A 304 19.40 -6.91 13.20
CA MET A 304 20.34 -6.23 14.10
C MET A 304 20.59 -4.79 13.65
N GLN A 305 20.80 -4.58 12.34
CA GLN A 305 20.95 -3.25 11.76
C GLN A 305 19.73 -2.36 12.07
N ARG A 306 18.52 -2.92 11.98
CA ARG A 306 17.29 -2.22 12.34
C ARG A 306 17.24 -1.84 13.82
N GLN A 307 17.62 -2.76 14.72
CA GLN A 307 17.63 -2.50 16.16
C GLN A 307 18.59 -1.36 16.49
N THR A 308 19.77 -1.34 15.87
CA THR A 308 20.74 -0.25 16.00
C THR A 308 20.19 1.08 15.48
N LEU A 309 19.55 1.11 14.30
CA LEU A 309 18.92 2.33 13.77
C LEU A 309 17.81 2.85 14.69
N LEU A 310 16.97 1.96 15.22
CA LEU A 310 15.97 2.34 16.23
C LEU A 310 16.63 2.89 17.50
N ALA A 311 17.74 2.28 17.95
CA ALA A 311 18.47 2.71 19.13
C ALA A 311 19.04 4.13 18.93
N PHE A 312 19.47 4.47 17.72
CA PHE A 312 19.89 5.83 17.32
C PHE A 312 18.74 6.82 17.11
N GLY A 313 17.48 6.38 17.16
CA GLY A 313 16.32 7.24 16.83
C GLY A 313 16.22 7.57 15.34
N GLY A 314 16.67 6.65 14.48
CA GLY A 314 16.71 6.79 13.03
C GLY A 314 15.34 7.01 12.39
N GLN A 315 15.25 8.05 11.56
CA GLN A 315 14.16 8.30 10.62
C GLN A 315 14.78 8.55 9.24
N VAL A 316 14.08 8.19 8.18
CA VAL A 316 14.58 8.33 6.80
C VAL A 316 13.52 9.03 5.97
N ALA A 317 13.82 10.23 5.48
CA ALA A 317 12.98 10.96 4.55
C ALA A 317 13.47 10.71 3.13
N VAL A 318 12.55 10.32 2.23
CA VAL A 318 12.88 10.13 0.81
C VAL A 318 12.30 11.26 -0.01
N GLN A 319 13.19 11.97 -0.71
CA GLN A 319 12.85 12.97 -1.71
C GLN A 319 13.17 12.45 -3.12
N ARG A 320 12.77 13.21 -4.15
CA ARG A 320 13.03 12.82 -5.54
C ARG A 320 14.52 12.80 -5.90
N HIS A 321 15.30 13.67 -5.26
CA HIS A 321 16.70 13.93 -5.58
C HIS A 321 17.67 13.61 -4.43
N GLU A 322 17.17 13.26 -3.25
CA GLU A 322 17.98 12.98 -2.08
C GLU A 322 17.27 12.03 -1.12
N ILE A 323 18.06 11.35 -0.31
CA ILE A 323 17.58 10.61 0.86
C ILE A 323 18.26 11.21 2.08
N THR A 324 17.47 11.58 3.08
CA THR A 324 17.95 12.19 4.31
C THR A 324 17.72 11.25 5.47
N ILE A 325 18.77 10.92 6.20
CA ILE A 325 18.71 10.07 7.40
C ILE A 325 18.87 10.96 8.62
N HIS A 326 17.85 10.99 9.47
CA HIS A 326 17.83 11.75 10.71
C HIS A 326 18.15 10.85 11.89
N LEU A 327 19.16 11.23 12.68
CA LEU A 327 19.56 10.54 13.90
C LEU A 327 19.36 11.45 15.12
N ALA A 328 18.99 10.86 16.26
CA ALA A 328 18.86 11.60 17.52
C ALA A 328 20.26 11.69 18.19
N PRO A 329 20.86 12.89 18.31
CA PRO A 329 22.26 13.03 18.74
C PRO A 329 22.53 12.42 20.12
N ARG A 330 21.65 12.67 21.10
CA ARG A 330 21.77 12.12 22.46
C ARG A 330 21.74 10.58 22.46
N ARG A 331 20.87 9.98 21.65
CA ARG A 331 20.73 8.52 21.57
C ARG A 331 21.95 7.89 20.90
N LEU A 332 22.45 8.54 19.83
CA LEU A 332 23.67 8.14 19.15
C LEU A 332 24.86 8.11 20.13
N VAL A 333 25.10 9.20 20.87
CA VAL A 333 26.22 9.32 21.81
C VAL A 333 26.15 8.30 22.95
N LEU A 334 24.96 8.03 23.50
CA LEU A 334 24.76 6.99 24.52
C LEU A 334 25.07 5.58 23.97
N GLN A 335 24.62 5.28 22.75
CA GLN A 335 24.89 3.99 22.11
C GLN A 335 26.37 3.81 21.74
N LEU A 336 27.10 4.91 21.53
CA LEU A 336 28.56 4.91 21.31
C LEU A 336 29.38 4.97 22.60
N GLY A 337 28.75 4.79 23.77
CA GLY A 337 29.44 4.52 25.03
C GLY A 337 29.73 5.73 25.92
N ALA A 338 29.09 6.89 25.69
CA ALA A 338 29.24 8.03 26.60
C ALA A 338 28.53 7.78 27.94
N LYS A 339 29.25 8.02 29.05
CA LYS A 339 28.72 7.83 30.42
C LYS A 339 27.99 9.05 30.96
N ARG A 340 28.35 10.26 30.52
CA ARG A 340 27.75 11.54 30.93
C ARG A 340 27.54 12.42 29.70
N LEU A 341 26.36 13.01 29.59
CA LEU A 341 26.02 14.02 28.58
C LEU A 341 26.02 15.41 29.24
N PRO A 342 26.34 16.48 28.49
CA PRO A 342 26.16 17.83 29.00
C PRO A 342 24.70 18.07 29.39
N ALA A 343 24.48 18.77 30.52
CA ALA A 343 23.14 19.10 31.01
C ALA A 343 22.35 19.85 29.92
N LYS A 344 21.05 19.55 29.79
CA LYS A 344 20.16 20.29 28.87
C LYS A 344 20.23 21.76 29.30
N ARG A 345 20.68 22.67 28.43
CA ARG A 345 20.57 24.11 28.68
C ARG A 345 19.09 24.43 28.84
N THR A 346 18.63 24.58 30.08
CA THR A 346 17.33 25.15 30.42
C THR A 346 17.47 26.66 30.31
N GLY A 347 17.39 27.15 29.07
CA GLY A 347 17.32 28.57 28.74
C GLY A 347 16.13 28.77 27.81
N SER A 348 15.33 29.78 28.13
CA SER A 348 14.11 30.25 27.48
C SER A 348 14.23 30.40 25.96
N ASP A 349 13.94 29.33 25.23
CA ASP A 349 13.47 29.37 23.85
C ASP A 349 12.35 28.31 23.75
N GLU A 350 11.11 28.79 23.83
CA GLU A 350 9.92 28.00 23.53
C GLU A 350 9.93 27.65 22.03
N GLY A 351 10.66 26.57 21.69
CA GLY A 351 10.68 26.02 20.33
C GLY A 351 11.71 24.91 20.05
N GLY A 352 12.81 24.78 20.80
CA GLY A 352 13.97 23.97 20.36
C GLY A 352 14.21 22.60 21.03
N GLY A 353 13.27 22.08 21.82
CA GLY A 353 13.56 21.07 22.85
C GLY A 353 13.74 19.61 22.42
N GLU A 354 13.33 19.24 21.20
CA GLU A 354 13.40 17.89 20.62
C GLU A 354 14.01 17.85 19.18
N ASP A 355 14.30 19.01 18.59
CA ASP A 355 14.43 19.17 17.12
C ASP A 355 15.84 19.19 16.52
N SER A 356 16.91 19.19 17.34
CA SER A 356 18.25 19.08 16.77
C SER A 356 18.54 17.63 16.39
N ARG A 357 18.14 17.22 15.18
CA ARG A 357 18.50 15.92 14.60
C ARG A 357 19.76 16.07 13.75
N ILE A 358 20.65 15.07 13.80
CA ILE A 358 21.76 14.98 12.85
C ILE A 358 21.17 14.47 11.53
N SER A 359 21.33 15.25 10.46
CA SER A 359 20.80 14.93 9.13
C SER A 359 21.94 14.51 8.21
N LEU A 360 21.89 13.27 7.73
CA LEU A 360 22.84 12.71 6.77
C LEU A 360 22.16 12.60 5.42
N THR A 361 22.52 13.49 4.49
CA THR A 361 21.93 13.53 3.16
C THR A 361 22.80 12.75 2.16
N GLU A 362 22.17 11.93 1.33
CA GLU A 362 22.78 11.32 0.15
C GLU A 362 22.01 11.70 -1.11
N PRO A 363 22.68 12.24 -2.14
CA PRO A 363 22.03 12.55 -3.42
C PRO A 363 21.63 11.26 -4.14
N VAL A 364 20.40 11.20 -4.65
CA VAL A 364 19.89 10.07 -5.42
C VAL A 364 19.08 10.54 -6.62
N ALA A 365 19.10 9.78 -7.71
CA ALA A 365 18.21 9.98 -8.85
C ALA A 365 17.20 8.83 -8.93
N LEU A 366 15.93 9.14 -8.73
CA LEU A 366 14.85 8.17 -8.93
C LEU A 366 14.48 8.12 -10.43
N ARG A 367 14.82 7.02 -11.11
CA ARG A 367 14.45 6.78 -12.52
C ARG A 367 13.37 5.72 -12.63
N ARG A 368 12.45 5.85 -13.58
CA ARG A 368 11.35 4.89 -13.74
C ARG A 368 11.82 3.62 -14.43
N ALA A 369 11.49 2.46 -13.86
CA ALA A 369 11.65 1.14 -14.45
C ALA A 369 10.28 0.42 -14.44
N GLY A 370 9.46 0.67 -15.45
CA GLY A 370 8.10 0.12 -15.54
C GLY A 370 7.14 0.68 -14.48
N ARG A 371 6.58 -0.20 -13.64
CA ARG A 371 5.67 0.16 -12.52
C ARG A 371 6.41 0.58 -11.24
N GLU A 372 7.73 0.59 -11.26
CA GLU A 372 8.58 0.84 -10.09
C GLU A 372 9.55 2.01 -10.36
N MET A 373 10.06 2.61 -9.29
CA MET A 373 11.18 3.56 -9.38
C MET A 373 12.48 2.80 -9.12
N ALA A 374 13.40 2.79 -10.09
CA ALA A 374 14.80 2.48 -9.86
C ALA A 374 15.45 3.63 -9.06
N LEU A 375 16.14 3.27 -7.99
CA LEU A 375 16.95 4.20 -7.19
C LEU A 375 18.39 4.17 -7.72
N LEU A 376 18.86 5.29 -8.25
CA LEU A 376 20.26 5.52 -8.59
C LEU A 376 20.88 6.43 -7.54
N VAL A 377 22.10 6.17 -7.11
CA VAL A 377 22.80 6.96 -6.08
C VAL A 377 23.85 7.82 -6.76
N GLY A 378 23.96 9.09 -6.35
CA GLY A 378 24.75 10.12 -7.01
C GLY A 378 26.23 9.79 -7.22
N SER A 379 26.69 10.23 -8.40
CA SER A 379 28.06 10.48 -8.91
C SER A 379 29.09 9.36 -9.07
N THR A 380 28.75 8.08 -8.91
CA THR A 380 29.65 6.97 -9.36
C THR A 380 28.90 5.76 -9.88
N VAL A 381 27.98 5.92 -10.85
CA VAL A 381 27.67 4.89 -11.87
C VAL A 381 27.08 5.60 -13.10
N ALA A 382 27.80 6.56 -13.66
CA ALA A 382 27.69 6.79 -15.10
C ALA A 382 28.64 5.77 -15.73
N ALA A 383 28.09 4.89 -16.57
CA ALA A 383 28.66 3.62 -17.00
C ALA A 383 28.58 2.50 -15.96
N ASP A 384 28.21 1.31 -16.44
CA ASP A 384 28.52 0.00 -15.84
C ASP A 384 27.44 -0.77 -15.08
N ARG A 385 26.17 -0.67 -15.48
CA ARG A 385 25.30 -1.87 -15.45
C ARG A 385 24.43 -1.95 -16.69
N SER A 386 24.93 -2.66 -17.69
CA SER A 386 24.16 -3.18 -18.82
C SER A 386 22.83 -3.77 -18.35
N ASP A 387 21.70 -3.45 -18.99
CA ASP A 387 20.40 -4.07 -18.65
C ASP A 387 20.50 -5.59 -18.96
N PRO A 388 20.49 -6.48 -17.96
CA PRO A 388 20.72 -7.91 -18.20
C PRO A 388 19.66 -8.55 -19.11
N SER A 389 18.48 -7.94 -19.19
CA SER A 389 17.40 -8.40 -20.07
C SER A 389 17.66 -8.00 -21.52
N LEU A 390 18.19 -6.80 -21.75
CA LEU A 390 18.63 -6.35 -23.07
C LEU A 390 19.85 -7.14 -23.56
N VAL A 391 20.85 -7.31 -22.70
CA VAL A 391 22.06 -8.10 -23.02
C VAL A 391 21.68 -9.53 -23.39
N ARG A 392 20.86 -10.21 -22.59
CA ARG A 392 20.38 -11.56 -22.92
C ARG A 392 19.59 -11.61 -24.22
N LEU A 393 18.81 -10.57 -24.51
CA LEU A 393 18.03 -10.49 -25.75
C LEU A 393 18.94 -10.36 -26.98
N VAL A 394 19.93 -9.46 -26.92
CA VAL A 394 20.91 -9.27 -28.00
C VAL A 394 21.78 -10.52 -28.18
N ALA A 395 22.23 -11.14 -27.09
CA ALA A 395 22.98 -12.39 -27.14
C ALA A 395 22.18 -13.52 -27.82
N LYS A 396 20.88 -13.66 -27.51
CA LYS A 396 20.00 -14.62 -28.18
C LYS A 396 19.81 -14.31 -29.67
N ALA A 397 19.73 -13.03 -30.04
CA ALA A 397 19.64 -12.63 -31.44
C ALA A 397 20.92 -12.93 -32.22
N CYS A 398 22.09 -12.69 -31.61
CA CYS A 398 23.39 -13.06 -32.18
C CYS A 398 23.55 -14.58 -32.34
N ALA A 399 23.14 -15.37 -31.33
CA ALA A 399 23.18 -16.83 -31.40
C ALA A 399 22.27 -17.36 -32.52
N LEU A 400 21.09 -16.76 -32.71
CA LEU A 400 20.20 -17.07 -33.83
C LEU A 400 20.84 -16.73 -35.17
N ARG A 401 21.51 -15.57 -35.29
CA ARG A 401 22.26 -15.20 -36.50
C ARG A 401 23.31 -16.26 -36.85
N GLU A 402 24.10 -16.65 -35.86
CA GLU A 402 25.18 -17.63 -36.04
C GLU A 402 24.62 -19.00 -36.42
N ALA A 403 23.53 -19.43 -35.79
CA ALA A 403 22.86 -20.69 -36.12
C ALA A 403 22.27 -20.72 -37.55
N LEU A 404 21.74 -19.58 -38.03
CA LEU A 404 21.22 -19.45 -39.40
C LEU A 404 22.35 -19.40 -40.44
N VAL A 405 23.43 -18.66 -40.16
CA VAL A 405 24.57 -18.51 -41.08
C VAL A 405 25.41 -19.78 -41.16
N SER A 406 25.56 -20.51 -40.06
CA SER A 406 26.31 -21.77 -40.01
C SER A 406 25.51 -23.01 -40.44
N SER A 407 24.28 -22.84 -40.93
CA SER A 407 23.35 -23.91 -41.32
C SER A 407 22.99 -24.91 -40.21
N LYS A 408 23.35 -24.65 -38.94
CA LYS A 408 22.98 -25.49 -37.78
C LYS A 408 21.48 -25.48 -37.52
N ALA A 409 20.82 -24.35 -37.78
CA ALA A 409 19.37 -24.23 -37.76
C ALA A 409 18.88 -23.62 -39.08
N PRO A 410 18.61 -24.43 -40.13
CA PRO A 410 18.30 -23.92 -41.46
C PRO A 410 16.94 -23.20 -41.55
N SER A 411 16.14 -23.22 -40.48
CA SER A 411 14.88 -22.49 -40.39
C SER A 411 14.65 -21.89 -39.01
N LEU A 412 13.88 -20.80 -38.97
CA LEU A 412 13.42 -20.18 -37.71
C LEU A 412 12.59 -21.15 -36.88
N THR A 413 11.84 -22.04 -37.53
CA THR A 413 11.05 -23.08 -36.88
C THR A 413 11.95 -24.10 -36.18
N GLY A 414 13.04 -24.51 -36.82
CA GLY A 414 14.04 -25.42 -36.23
C GLY A 414 14.72 -24.82 -35.00
N PHE A 415 15.18 -23.56 -35.10
CA PHE A 415 15.76 -22.84 -33.96
C PHE A 415 14.77 -22.67 -32.80
N ALA A 416 13.50 -22.37 -33.12
CA ALA A 416 12.46 -22.20 -32.10
C ALA A 416 12.21 -23.50 -31.31
N ALA A 417 12.16 -24.64 -32.01
CA ALA A 417 11.99 -25.95 -31.41
C ALA A 417 13.18 -26.35 -30.53
N GLU A 418 14.41 -26.13 -30.99
CA GLU A 418 15.64 -26.44 -30.25
C GLU A 418 15.76 -25.61 -28.97
N GLN A 419 15.41 -24.33 -29.02
CA GLN A 419 15.49 -23.41 -27.88
C GLN A 419 14.26 -23.42 -26.98
N GLY A 420 13.24 -24.23 -27.29
CA GLY A 420 11.98 -24.30 -26.53
C GLY A 420 11.21 -22.97 -26.50
N ILE A 421 11.29 -22.17 -27.57
CA ILE A 421 10.63 -20.87 -27.70
C ILE A 421 9.56 -20.90 -28.79
N SER A 422 8.60 -19.97 -28.75
CA SER A 422 7.54 -19.93 -29.79
C SER A 422 8.08 -19.41 -31.12
N GLN A 423 7.50 -19.88 -32.23
CA GLN A 423 7.85 -19.42 -33.58
C GLN A 423 7.67 -17.90 -33.73
N SER A 424 6.58 -17.33 -33.19
CA SER A 424 6.34 -15.89 -33.17
C SER A 424 7.44 -15.11 -32.43
N TYR A 425 7.98 -15.67 -31.36
CA TYR A 425 9.10 -15.07 -30.64
C TYR A 425 10.40 -15.14 -31.45
N ALA A 426 10.68 -16.27 -32.11
CA ALA A 426 11.84 -16.43 -32.99
C ALA A 426 11.81 -15.48 -34.19
N THR A 427 10.65 -15.27 -34.82
CA THR A 427 10.49 -14.31 -35.93
C THR A 427 10.79 -12.87 -35.51
N ARG A 428 10.40 -12.48 -34.28
CA ARG A 428 10.72 -11.15 -33.73
C ARG A 428 12.20 -11.04 -33.36
N LEU A 429 12.77 -12.11 -32.80
CA LEU A 429 14.16 -12.17 -32.40
C LEU A 429 15.12 -12.05 -33.60
N VAL A 430 14.78 -12.64 -34.76
CA VAL A 430 15.62 -12.57 -35.96
C VAL A 430 15.83 -11.13 -36.44
N ARG A 431 14.87 -10.23 -36.23
CA ARG A 431 15.01 -8.83 -36.64
C ARG A 431 16.07 -8.07 -35.83
N LEU A 432 16.41 -8.59 -34.66
CA LEU A 432 17.43 -8.03 -33.77
C LEU A 432 18.83 -8.60 -34.05
N ALA A 433 18.94 -9.61 -34.92
CA ALA A 433 20.22 -10.24 -35.24
C ALA A 433 21.16 -9.32 -36.04
N TRP A 434 20.62 -8.32 -36.74
CA TRP A 434 21.34 -7.37 -37.58
C TRP A 434 21.22 -5.93 -37.09
N LEU A 435 21.23 -5.73 -35.77
CA LEU A 435 21.40 -4.41 -35.18
C LEU A 435 22.79 -3.85 -35.54
N ALA A 436 22.87 -2.53 -35.71
CA ALA A 436 24.13 -1.83 -35.95
C ALA A 436 25.17 -2.17 -34.84
N PRO A 437 26.45 -2.40 -35.19
CA PRO A 437 27.46 -2.82 -34.22
C PRO A 437 27.62 -1.88 -33.02
N ASP A 438 27.54 -0.57 -33.25
CA ASP A 438 27.63 0.47 -32.22
C ASP A 438 26.42 0.48 -31.28
N ILE A 439 25.23 0.09 -31.77
CA ILE A 439 24.03 -0.10 -30.93
C ILE A 439 24.22 -1.33 -30.02
N VAL A 440 24.78 -2.41 -30.56
CA VAL A 440 25.10 -3.62 -29.78
C VAL A 440 26.12 -3.28 -28.69
N GLU A 441 27.20 -2.61 -29.06
CA GLU A 441 28.25 -2.16 -28.14
C GLU A 441 27.68 -1.24 -27.05
N ALA A 442 26.87 -0.25 -27.42
CA ALA A 442 26.25 0.64 -26.45
C ALA A 442 25.27 -0.09 -25.51
N ILE A 443 24.58 -1.15 -25.95
CA ILE A 443 23.74 -1.98 -25.07
C ILE A 443 24.60 -2.81 -24.10
N LEU A 444 25.72 -3.36 -24.57
CA LEU A 444 26.66 -4.12 -23.75
C LEU A 444 27.33 -3.23 -22.70
N ASP A 445 27.67 -1.99 -23.05
CA ASP A 445 28.31 -1.02 -22.15
C ASP A 445 27.33 -0.30 -21.22
N GLY A 446 26.01 -0.53 -21.38
CA GLY A 446 25.00 0.20 -20.62
C GLY A 446 24.80 1.65 -21.05
N ARG A 447 25.30 2.03 -22.24
CA ARG A 447 25.19 3.36 -22.87
C ARG A 447 23.92 3.54 -23.72
N GLN A 448 23.00 2.57 -23.73
CA GLN A 448 21.77 2.65 -24.51
C GLN A 448 20.81 3.78 -24.02
N PRO A 449 19.96 4.33 -24.91
CA PRO A 449 18.98 5.34 -24.54
C PRO A 449 18.04 4.91 -23.41
N ALA A 450 17.74 5.85 -22.51
CA ALA A 450 16.94 5.64 -21.31
C ALA A 450 15.58 4.94 -21.52
N GLY A 451 14.97 5.13 -22.69
CA GLY A 451 13.67 4.55 -23.04
C GLY A 451 13.75 3.19 -23.73
N LEU A 452 14.95 2.68 -24.03
CA LEU A 452 15.15 1.40 -24.70
C LEU A 452 15.15 0.27 -23.67
N THR A 453 14.21 -0.68 -23.82
CA THR A 453 14.09 -1.86 -22.96
C THR A 453 13.90 -3.11 -23.82
N ALA A 454 14.22 -4.29 -23.29
CA ALA A 454 14.02 -5.55 -24.01
C ALA A 454 12.57 -5.73 -24.49
N SER A 455 11.59 -5.30 -23.68
CA SER A 455 10.17 -5.36 -24.06
C SER A 455 9.78 -4.32 -25.11
N LYS A 456 10.46 -3.17 -25.19
CA LYS A 456 10.24 -2.17 -26.25
C LYS A 456 10.84 -2.66 -27.56
N LEU A 457 12.10 -3.11 -27.51
CA LEU A 457 12.84 -3.62 -28.66
C LEU A 457 12.16 -4.86 -29.27
N MET A 458 11.64 -5.77 -28.45
CA MET A 458 10.85 -6.89 -28.96
C MET A 458 9.51 -6.45 -29.55
N ARG A 459 8.82 -5.45 -28.96
CA ARG A 459 7.50 -4.99 -29.43
C ARG A 459 7.57 -4.24 -30.74
N ASP A 460 8.70 -3.60 -31.02
CA ASP A 460 8.88 -2.89 -32.26
C ASP A 460 9.10 -3.87 -33.42
N THR A 461 8.08 -4.04 -34.23
CA THR A 461 8.15 -4.89 -35.42
C THR A 461 8.70 -4.14 -36.63
N ARG A 462 9.02 -2.85 -36.56
CA ARG A 462 9.39 -2.03 -37.73
C ARG A 462 10.80 -1.44 -37.63
N ILE A 463 11.73 -2.16 -36.99
CA ILE A 463 13.14 -1.75 -36.97
C ILE A 463 13.68 -1.79 -38.41
N PRO A 464 14.17 -0.65 -38.95
CA PRO A 464 14.75 -0.58 -40.29
C PRO A 464 15.94 -1.53 -40.44
N LEU A 465 16.20 -2.01 -41.66
CA LEU A 465 17.40 -2.80 -41.94
C LEU A 465 18.65 -1.92 -42.07
N ASP A 466 18.48 -0.67 -42.51
CA ASP A 466 19.58 0.27 -42.68
C ASP A 466 20.03 0.86 -41.34
N TRP A 467 21.33 0.87 -41.09
CA TRP A 467 21.91 1.24 -39.78
C TRP A 467 21.68 2.72 -39.39
N PRO A 468 21.78 3.72 -40.27
CA PRO A 468 21.43 5.11 -39.93
C PRO A 468 19.97 5.23 -39.46
N ASP A 469 19.05 4.55 -40.13
CA ASP A 469 17.64 4.54 -39.78
C ASP A 469 17.37 3.77 -38.47
N GLN A 470 18.12 2.69 -38.19
CA GLN A 470 18.09 2.03 -36.89
C GLN A 470 18.48 2.97 -35.76
N ARG A 471 19.56 3.73 -35.92
CA ARG A 471 20.03 4.68 -34.90
C ARG A 471 18.96 5.74 -34.61
N LYS A 472 18.35 6.30 -35.67
CA LYS A 472 17.26 7.27 -35.54
C LYS A 472 16.02 6.66 -34.86
N ALA A 473 15.62 5.46 -35.26
CA ALA A 473 14.45 4.77 -34.70
C ALA A 473 14.63 4.38 -33.22
N LEU A 474 15.85 4.01 -32.83
CA LEU A 474 16.17 3.54 -31.48
C LEU A 474 16.68 4.65 -30.55
N GLY A 475 16.90 5.87 -31.07
CA GLY A 475 17.27 7.06 -30.30
C GLY A 475 18.77 7.17 -29.98
N PHE A 476 19.63 6.65 -30.85
CA PHE A 476 21.09 6.73 -30.77
C PHE A 476 21.68 7.92 -31.54
N VAL A 477 20.83 8.76 -32.14
CA VAL A 477 21.18 10.03 -32.82
C VAL A 477 20.61 11.20 -32.05
#